data_AF-A0A093YH91-F1
#
_entry.id   AF-A0A093YH91-F1
#
_cell.length_a   1.000
_cell.length_b   1.000
_cell.length_c   1.000
_cell.angle_alpha   90.00
_cell.angle_beta   90.00
_cell.angle_gamma   90.00
#
_symmetry.space_group_name_H-M   'P 1'
#
loop_
_entity.id
_entity.type
_entity.pdbx_description
1 polymer ?
#
loop_
_entity_poly.entity_id
_entity_poly.type
_entity_poly.pdbx_seq_one_letter_code
_entity_poly.pdbx_strand_id
1 'polypeptide(L)'
;MNHTSEYNNLQLTFCGHIFYDDNIPWETIAKDVTIYFCGDFSRLSETTAAHAGLRLKVVKELSYNHCESDTCQFIGIGQVPVNQHNAAVYFRGVLNPEIDYFNTIHSEHTFQCLTESDKPNQSLRKGIYLSKVYTTGVETRFNLLRCSTNLDGPTLNFASTDQEILKLANNLAKQQFSHPAVFNHVLAQVYENTTVKSGHTVKERKARIKSHADKTKDMPRNGMIAFCTIYSSDVYNHKRSLTDPFDYQYKKISVLTRLRFRLKESVQGETLAREFTVLLYPNSILMIPLSTNRLYTHEIVPPTLDVANIPTRLGYVIRCSDTEAVFRDGKTFIMREGVEVEMSKPSQDDIACLKALYFRENTTDELLSYKDINFSLNNGDYMKPVE
;
A
#
# COMPACT_ATOMS: atom_id res chain seq x y z
N MET A 1 -27.60 -7.46 7.58
CA MET A 1 -26.26 -8.10 7.51
C MET A 1 -26.40 -9.46 8.19
N ASN A 2 -25.89 -10.55 7.61
CA ASN A 2 -25.82 -11.81 8.35
C ASN A 2 -24.58 -11.74 9.25
N HIS A 3 -24.72 -11.07 10.40
CA HIS A 3 -23.62 -10.81 11.34
C HIS A 3 -22.85 -12.10 11.72
N THR A 4 -23.55 -13.23 11.76
CA THR A 4 -22.99 -14.56 11.98
C THR A 4 -21.99 -14.98 10.91
N SER A 5 -22.23 -14.65 9.63
CA SER A 5 -21.33 -15.02 8.53
C SER A 5 -20.03 -14.23 8.55
N GLU A 6 -20.11 -12.93 8.85
CA GLU A 6 -18.94 -12.04 8.89
C GLU A 6 -18.09 -12.32 10.13
N TYR A 7 -18.72 -12.55 11.29
CA TYR A 7 -18.02 -12.96 12.51
C TYR A 7 -17.22 -14.25 12.29
N ASN A 8 -17.84 -15.29 11.71
CA ASN A 8 -17.17 -16.55 11.42
C ASN A 8 -16.00 -16.37 10.44
N ASN A 9 -16.16 -15.53 9.41
CA ASN A 9 -15.09 -15.24 8.46
C ASN A 9 -13.91 -14.54 9.14
N LEU A 10 -14.21 -13.55 9.99
CA LEU A 10 -13.19 -12.83 10.74
C LEU A 10 -12.44 -13.77 11.68
N GLN A 11 -13.11 -14.71 12.36
CA GLN A 11 -12.42 -15.67 13.23
C GLN A 11 -11.40 -16.54 12.47
N LEU A 12 -11.71 -16.92 11.23
CA LEU A 12 -10.82 -17.73 10.40
C LEU A 12 -9.64 -16.94 9.83
N THR A 13 -9.80 -15.63 9.68
CA THR A 13 -8.88 -14.77 8.95
C THR A 13 -8.27 -13.68 9.81
N PHE A 14 -8.59 -13.61 11.11
CA PHE A 14 -8.04 -12.61 12.01
C PHE A 14 -6.52 -12.75 12.12
N CYS A 15 -5.81 -11.63 12.00
CA CYS A 15 -4.37 -11.61 12.15
C CYS A 15 -3.98 -11.46 13.63
N GLY A 16 -4.25 -12.48 14.44
CA GLY A 16 -3.92 -12.48 15.86
C GLY A 16 -4.45 -13.68 16.61
N HIS A 17 -4.44 -13.59 17.94
CA HIS A 17 -4.99 -14.62 18.82
C HIS A 17 -6.44 -14.30 19.19
N ILE A 18 -7.29 -15.33 19.19
CA ILE A 18 -8.70 -15.22 19.56
C ILE A 18 -8.89 -15.89 20.91
N PHE A 19 -9.51 -15.17 21.84
CA PHE A 19 -9.90 -15.67 23.14
C PHE A 19 -11.43 -15.65 23.25
N TYR A 20 -11.99 -16.61 23.98
CA TYR A 20 -13.40 -16.68 24.31
C TYR A 20 -13.56 -16.41 25.80
N ASP A 21 -14.53 -15.58 26.15
CA ASP A 21 -14.82 -15.15 27.53
C ASP A 21 -13.60 -14.48 28.22
N ASP A 22 -13.57 -14.44 29.55
CA ASP A 22 -12.53 -13.77 30.34
C ASP A 22 -11.26 -14.63 30.56
N ASN A 23 -11.11 -15.77 29.87
CA ASN A 23 -9.94 -16.65 29.98
C ASN A 23 -8.74 -16.13 29.16
N ILE A 24 -8.38 -14.88 29.39
CA ILE A 24 -7.31 -14.17 28.67
C ILE A 24 -6.02 -14.25 29.51
N PRO A 25 -4.91 -14.78 28.97
CA PRO A 25 -3.64 -14.92 29.69
C PRO A 25 -2.89 -13.57 29.73
N TRP A 26 -3.44 -12.60 30.48
CA TRP A 26 -3.00 -11.20 30.53
C TRP A 26 -1.51 -11.03 30.81
N GLU A 27 -0.94 -11.90 31.63
CA GLU A 27 0.48 -11.93 31.99
C GLU A 27 1.40 -12.26 30.80
N THR A 28 0.88 -12.91 29.76
CA THR A 28 1.62 -13.28 28.55
C THR A 28 1.43 -12.29 27.40
N ILE A 29 0.40 -11.45 27.47
CA ILE A 29 0.08 -10.48 26.41
C ILE A 29 0.99 -9.26 26.57
N ALA A 30 1.75 -8.95 25.52
CA ALA A 30 2.60 -7.78 25.51
C ALA A 30 1.78 -6.48 25.69
N LYS A 31 2.36 -5.52 26.42
CA LYS A 31 1.66 -4.30 26.85
C LYS A 31 1.30 -3.36 25.69
N ASP A 32 1.89 -3.55 24.53
CA ASP A 32 1.70 -2.76 23.30
C ASP A 32 0.73 -3.42 22.30
N VAL A 33 0.16 -4.58 22.62
CA VAL A 33 -0.80 -5.28 21.77
C VAL A 33 -2.16 -4.57 21.77
N THR A 34 -2.71 -4.36 20.57
CA THR A 34 -4.09 -3.89 20.36
C THR A 34 -5.09 -5.01 20.61
N ILE A 35 -6.19 -4.71 21.31
CA ILE A 35 -7.20 -5.69 21.69
C ILE A 35 -8.50 -5.36 20.98
N TYR A 36 -9.08 -6.34 20.29
CA TYR A 36 -10.33 -6.19 19.55
C TYR A 36 -11.44 -6.92 20.29
N PHE A 37 -12.54 -6.22 20.57
CA PHE A 37 -13.71 -6.79 21.25
C PHE A 37 -14.89 -6.93 20.28
N CYS A 38 -15.56 -8.09 20.36
CA CYS A 38 -16.81 -8.41 19.68
C CYS A 38 -17.74 -9.09 20.68
N GLY A 39 -19.04 -8.77 20.65
CA GLY A 39 -20.07 -9.40 21.48
C GLY A 39 -20.82 -8.43 22.39
N ASP A 40 -21.38 -8.97 23.49
CA ASP A 40 -22.13 -8.20 24.47
C ASP A 40 -21.19 -7.38 25.36
N PHE A 41 -21.12 -6.07 25.13
CA PHE A 41 -20.22 -5.20 25.88
C PHE A 41 -20.56 -5.14 27.37
N SER A 42 -21.82 -5.36 27.75
CA SER A 42 -22.23 -5.41 29.16
C SER A 42 -21.65 -6.61 29.93
N ARG A 43 -21.13 -7.61 29.21
CA ARG A 43 -20.46 -8.79 29.78
C ARG A 43 -18.95 -8.64 29.87
N LEU A 44 -18.38 -7.51 29.44
CA LEU A 44 -16.96 -7.24 29.58
C LEU A 44 -16.65 -6.98 31.06
N SER A 45 -15.87 -7.85 31.69
CA SER A 45 -15.52 -7.67 33.11
C SER A 45 -14.71 -6.39 33.34
N GLU A 46 -14.93 -5.72 34.47
CA GLU A 46 -14.15 -4.53 34.86
C GLU A 46 -12.64 -4.82 34.87
N THR A 47 -12.26 -6.03 35.28
CA THR A 47 -10.88 -6.51 35.25
C THR A 47 -10.31 -6.54 33.83
N THR A 48 -11.02 -7.13 32.87
CA THR A 48 -10.61 -7.16 31.46
C THR A 48 -10.51 -5.75 30.88
N ALA A 49 -11.50 -4.90 31.14
CA ALA A 49 -11.50 -3.51 30.70
C ALA A 49 -10.31 -2.72 31.27
N ALA A 50 -10.00 -2.89 32.56
CA ALA A 50 -8.86 -2.24 33.21
C ALA A 50 -7.50 -2.72 32.64
N HIS A 51 -7.35 -4.01 32.36
CA HIS A 51 -6.12 -4.53 31.74
C HIS A 51 -5.95 -4.05 30.30
N ALA A 52 -7.03 -3.99 29.53
CA ALA A 52 -6.99 -3.53 28.15
C ALA A 52 -6.72 -2.03 28.05
N GLY A 53 -7.44 -1.22 28.85
CA GLY A 53 -7.35 0.24 28.83
C GLY A 53 -7.54 0.82 27.42
N LEU A 54 -6.73 1.82 27.06
CA LEU A 54 -6.79 2.50 25.75
C LEU A 54 -6.50 1.60 24.53
N ARG A 55 -6.02 0.37 24.78
CA ARG A 55 -5.76 -0.63 23.73
C ARG A 55 -7.03 -1.34 23.29
N LEU A 56 -8.12 -1.22 24.06
CA LEU A 56 -9.41 -1.81 23.75
C LEU A 56 -10.08 -1.10 22.58
N LYS A 57 -10.30 -1.85 21.49
CA LYS A 57 -11.03 -1.43 20.30
C LYS A 57 -12.32 -2.24 20.20
N VAL A 58 -13.47 -1.57 20.32
CA VAL A 58 -14.79 -2.21 20.24
C VAL A 58 -15.26 -2.18 18.78
N VAL A 59 -15.51 -3.35 18.19
CA VAL A 59 -15.94 -3.47 16.79
C VAL A 59 -17.45 -3.23 16.71
N LYS A 60 -17.86 -2.07 16.16
CA LYS A 60 -19.24 -1.57 16.19
C LYS A 60 -20.25 -2.57 15.60
N GLU A 61 -19.91 -3.19 14.47
CA GLU A 61 -20.81 -4.07 13.71
C GLU A 61 -20.97 -5.46 14.32
N LEU A 62 -20.08 -5.83 15.26
CA LEU A 62 -20.04 -7.13 15.92
C LEU A 62 -20.26 -7.03 17.43
N SER A 63 -20.57 -5.83 17.95
CA SER A 63 -20.76 -5.60 19.39
C SER A 63 -22.10 -4.92 19.66
N TYR A 64 -22.72 -5.23 20.80
CA TYR A 64 -24.00 -4.68 21.24
C TYR A 64 -23.98 -4.36 22.74
N ASN A 65 -25.02 -3.69 23.24
CA ASN A 65 -25.12 -3.20 24.62
C ASN A 65 -23.92 -2.34 25.08
N HIS A 66 -23.29 -1.62 24.16
CA HIS A 66 -22.18 -0.72 24.47
C HIS A 66 -22.71 0.68 24.79
N CYS A 67 -22.00 1.37 25.69
CA CYS A 67 -22.15 2.80 25.92
C CYS A 67 -20.84 3.48 25.51
N GLU A 68 -20.91 4.62 24.82
CA GLU A 68 -19.71 5.39 24.53
C GLU A 68 -19.03 5.77 25.84
N SER A 69 -17.72 5.51 25.94
CA SER A 69 -16.94 5.83 27.13
C SER A 69 -15.54 6.27 26.72
N ASP A 70 -14.91 7.10 27.55
CA ASP A 70 -13.54 7.59 27.30
C ASP A 70 -12.46 6.48 27.39
N THR A 71 -12.83 5.30 27.87
CA THR A 71 -11.89 4.19 28.13
C THR A 71 -11.70 3.24 26.94
N CYS A 72 -12.55 3.32 25.91
CA CYS A 72 -12.49 2.44 24.75
C CYS A 72 -12.67 3.22 23.45
N GLN A 73 -12.06 2.72 22.37
CA GLN A 73 -12.25 3.30 21.05
C GLN A 73 -13.19 2.41 20.23
N PHE A 74 -14.27 3.01 19.71
CA PHE A 74 -15.17 2.32 18.79
C PHE A 74 -14.63 2.41 17.37
N ILE A 75 -14.51 1.25 16.73
CA ILE A 75 -13.97 1.11 15.37
C ILE A 75 -14.95 0.36 14.47
N GLY A 76 -14.86 0.61 13.16
CA GLY A 76 -15.55 -0.20 12.18
C GLY A 76 -14.82 -1.52 11.94
N ILE A 77 -15.54 -2.54 11.48
CA ILE A 77 -14.99 -3.87 11.17
C ILE A 77 -13.91 -3.82 10.06
N GLY A 78 -13.92 -2.77 9.23
CA GLY A 78 -12.88 -2.51 8.23
C GLY A 78 -11.51 -2.19 8.83
N GLN A 79 -11.45 -1.83 10.11
CA GLN A 79 -10.23 -1.49 10.84
C GLN A 79 -9.62 -2.70 11.58
N VAL A 80 -10.26 -3.87 11.53
CA VAL A 80 -9.73 -5.10 12.12
C VAL A 80 -8.76 -5.76 11.12
N PRO A 81 -7.55 -6.17 11.56
CA PRO A 81 -6.54 -6.75 10.66
C PRO A 81 -6.93 -8.16 10.23
N VAL A 82 -6.92 -8.38 8.92
CA VAL A 82 -7.21 -9.68 8.29
C VAL A 82 -5.93 -10.24 7.69
N ASN A 83 -5.56 -11.45 8.08
CA ASN A 83 -4.50 -12.25 7.49
C ASN A 83 -4.91 -12.69 6.08
N GLN A 84 -4.06 -12.39 5.10
CA GLN A 84 -4.19 -12.85 3.73
C GLN A 84 -3.12 -13.91 3.47
N HIS A 85 -3.50 -15.17 3.64
CA HIS A 85 -2.68 -16.35 3.32
C HIS A 85 -1.28 -16.34 3.96
N ASN A 86 -1.13 -15.79 5.17
CA ASN A 86 0.15 -15.60 5.87
C ASN A 86 1.18 -14.77 5.09
N ALA A 87 0.75 -14.03 4.07
CA ALA A 87 1.60 -13.25 3.20
C ALA A 87 1.36 -11.73 3.36
N ALA A 88 0.17 -11.32 3.80
CA ALA A 88 -0.17 -9.93 3.98
C ALA A 88 -1.15 -9.71 5.14
N VAL A 89 -1.20 -8.47 5.64
CA VAL A 89 -2.22 -7.99 6.59
C VAL A 89 -3.08 -6.96 5.89
N TYR A 90 -4.39 -7.15 5.92
CA TYR A 90 -5.35 -6.31 5.19
C TYR A 90 -6.33 -5.62 6.13
N PHE A 91 -6.41 -4.29 6.00
CA PHE A 91 -7.42 -3.46 6.62
C PHE A 91 -8.39 -3.01 5.53
N ARG A 92 -9.63 -3.53 5.59
CA ARG A 92 -10.63 -3.42 4.51
C ARG A 92 -11.29 -2.04 4.40
N GLY A 93 -11.13 -1.19 5.41
CA GLY A 93 -11.65 0.19 5.44
C GLY A 93 -11.13 0.93 6.67
N VAL A 94 -9.91 1.44 6.59
CA VAL A 94 -9.20 2.07 7.72
C VAL A 94 -8.90 3.55 7.52
N LEU A 95 -8.92 4.03 6.28
CA LEU A 95 -8.92 5.46 5.99
C LEU A 95 -10.28 6.06 6.36
N ASN A 96 -10.28 7.34 6.74
CA ASN A 96 -11.49 8.03 7.19
C ASN A 96 -12.53 8.09 6.04
N PRO A 97 -13.71 7.46 6.17
CA PRO A 97 -14.70 7.46 5.09
C PRO A 97 -15.31 8.83 4.82
N GLU A 98 -15.19 9.79 5.74
CA GLU A 98 -15.71 11.16 5.59
C GLU A 98 -14.79 12.08 4.77
N ILE A 99 -13.56 11.64 4.48
CA ILE A 99 -12.59 12.41 3.70
C ILE A 99 -12.57 11.89 2.26
N ASP A 100 -12.78 12.78 1.29
CA ASP A 100 -12.58 12.49 -0.13
C ASP A 100 -11.09 12.52 -0.48
N TYR A 101 -10.35 11.51 -0.02
CA TYR A 101 -8.90 11.42 -0.24
C TYR A 101 -8.51 11.50 -1.72
N PHE A 102 -9.37 11.03 -2.63
CA PHE A 102 -9.08 11.08 -4.07
C PHE A 102 -8.96 12.53 -4.54
N ASN A 103 -10.00 13.33 -4.30
CA ASN A 103 -10.03 14.73 -4.73
C ASN A 103 -9.06 15.60 -3.92
N THR A 104 -8.91 15.34 -2.62
CA THR A 104 -7.96 16.09 -1.79
C THR A 104 -6.53 15.90 -2.28
N ILE A 105 -6.05 14.67 -2.47
CA ILE A 105 -4.69 14.40 -2.98
C ILE A 105 -4.52 14.97 -4.41
N HIS A 106 -5.54 14.85 -5.26
CA HIS A 106 -5.51 15.43 -6.60
C HIS A 106 -5.47 16.96 -6.60
N SER A 107 -5.99 17.61 -5.56
CA SER A 107 -5.92 19.08 -5.40
C SER A 107 -4.60 19.55 -4.79
N GLU A 108 -4.00 18.74 -3.93
CA GLU A 108 -2.70 19.04 -3.29
C GLU A 108 -1.52 18.84 -4.26
N HIS A 109 -1.67 17.94 -5.25
CA HIS A 109 -0.57 17.54 -6.13
C HIS A 109 -0.90 17.58 -7.62
N THR A 110 0.10 17.91 -8.44
CA THR A 110 0.02 17.78 -9.90
C THR A 110 0.59 16.44 -10.35
N PHE A 111 -0.27 15.57 -10.87
CA PHE A 111 0.15 14.25 -11.36
C PHE A 111 0.95 14.33 -12.66
N GLN A 112 2.06 13.59 -12.71
CA GLN A 112 2.98 13.59 -13.84
C GLN A 112 2.66 12.43 -14.79
N CYS A 113 2.92 12.64 -16.08
CA CYS A 113 2.87 11.55 -17.05
C CYS A 113 3.93 10.49 -16.72
N LEU A 114 3.66 9.24 -17.10
CA LEU A 114 4.59 8.16 -16.90
C LEU A 114 4.79 7.30 -18.15
N THR A 115 6.04 6.92 -18.35
CA THR A 115 6.46 5.96 -19.35
C THR A 115 6.85 4.66 -18.66
N GLU A 116 6.47 3.54 -19.26
CA GLU A 116 6.84 2.21 -18.78
C GLU A 116 8.10 1.74 -19.51
N SER A 117 9.25 1.82 -18.84
CA SER A 117 10.54 1.47 -19.43
C SER A 117 10.78 2.28 -20.72
N ASP A 118 10.98 1.59 -21.85
CA ASP A 118 11.50 2.17 -23.08
C ASP A 118 10.38 2.37 -24.13
N LYS A 119 9.10 2.26 -23.72
CA LYS A 119 7.96 2.32 -24.64
C LYS A 119 7.65 3.76 -25.04
N PRO A 120 7.41 4.05 -26.35
CA PRO A 120 7.17 5.41 -26.83
C PRO A 120 5.79 5.97 -26.45
N ASN A 121 4.85 5.12 -26.02
CA ASN A 121 3.49 5.53 -25.69
C ASN A 121 3.36 5.78 -24.19
N GLN A 122 2.71 6.88 -23.83
CA GLN A 122 2.32 7.20 -22.46
C GLN A 122 1.44 6.09 -21.86
N SER A 123 1.67 5.78 -20.58
CA SER A 123 0.84 4.83 -19.86
C SER A 123 -0.57 5.39 -19.64
N LEU A 124 -1.55 4.53 -19.39
CA LEU A 124 -2.89 4.90 -18.92
C LEU A 124 -2.92 5.35 -17.45
N ARG A 125 -1.76 5.73 -16.94
CA ARG A 125 -1.54 6.04 -15.55
C ARG A 125 -0.79 7.36 -15.51
N LYS A 126 -1.08 8.15 -14.50
CA LYS A 126 -0.27 9.31 -14.11
C LYS A 126 0.17 9.10 -12.67
N GLY A 127 1.35 9.60 -12.32
CA GLY A 127 1.92 9.33 -11.01
C GLY A 127 2.80 10.44 -10.49
N ILE A 128 3.12 10.36 -9.20
CA ILE A 128 4.04 11.24 -8.49
C ILE A 128 4.81 10.43 -7.45
N TYR A 129 6.05 10.83 -7.23
CA TYR A 129 6.81 10.42 -6.06
C TYR A 129 6.72 11.49 -4.99
N LEU A 130 6.43 11.07 -3.76
CA LEU A 130 6.40 11.94 -2.60
C LEU A 130 7.39 11.44 -1.55
N SER A 131 8.15 12.36 -0.98
CA SER A 131 9.02 12.13 0.17
C SER A 131 9.03 13.38 1.05
N LYS A 132 9.60 13.30 2.25
CA LYS A 132 9.85 14.52 3.02
C LYS A 132 10.96 15.30 2.34
N VAL A 133 10.63 16.50 1.87
CA VAL A 133 11.58 17.43 1.26
C VAL A 133 11.83 18.56 2.24
N TYR A 134 13.09 18.92 2.43
CA TYR A 134 13.45 20.08 3.24
C TYR A 134 14.64 20.81 2.65
N THR A 135 14.56 22.14 2.57
CA THR A 135 15.62 22.99 2.04
C THR A 135 16.41 23.65 3.16
N THR A 136 17.74 23.65 3.06
CA THR A 136 18.63 24.38 3.99
C THR A 136 19.74 25.05 3.19
N GLY A 137 19.66 26.39 3.08
CA GLY A 137 20.57 27.15 2.23
C GLY A 137 20.42 26.77 0.76
N VAL A 138 21.48 26.24 0.16
CA VAL A 138 21.50 25.80 -1.26
C VAL A 138 21.18 24.31 -1.44
N GLU A 139 21.07 23.57 -0.35
CA GLU A 139 20.80 22.13 -0.36
C GLU A 139 19.31 21.87 -0.20
N THR A 140 18.77 20.97 -1.01
CA THR A 140 17.45 20.38 -0.78
C THR A 140 17.61 18.89 -0.55
N ARG A 141 17.11 18.40 0.59
CA ARG A 141 17.28 17.01 1.05
C ARG A 141 15.97 16.24 1.00
N PHE A 142 16.07 14.96 0.65
CA PHE A 142 14.92 14.06 0.48
C PHE A 142 15.37 12.59 0.50
N ASN A 143 14.42 11.65 0.54
CA ASN A 143 14.74 10.23 0.34
C ASN A 143 14.41 9.81 -1.10
N LEU A 144 15.33 9.08 -1.73
CA LEU A 144 15.13 8.49 -3.05
C LEU A 144 14.53 7.10 -2.95
N LEU A 145 13.66 6.74 -3.89
CA LEU A 145 13.21 5.36 -4.07
C LEU A 145 13.18 5.02 -5.56
N ARG A 146 14.33 4.64 -6.08
CA ARG A 146 14.59 4.50 -7.51
C ARG A 146 13.98 3.21 -8.03
N CYS A 147 12.86 3.35 -8.74
CA CYS A 147 12.11 2.24 -9.33
C CYS A 147 12.32 2.14 -10.84
N SER A 148 11.56 1.26 -11.50
CA SER A 148 11.53 1.15 -12.97
C SER A 148 10.51 2.08 -13.64
N THR A 149 9.75 2.85 -12.86
CA THR A 149 8.79 3.83 -13.40
C THR A 149 9.52 5.13 -13.68
N ASN A 150 9.36 5.64 -14.90
CA ASN A 150 9.93 6.92 -15.30
C ASN A 150 8.82 7.97 -15.30
N LEU A 151 8.94 8.92 -14.38
CA LEU A 151 8.04 10.07 -14.24
C LEU A 151 8.73 11.30 -14.86
N ASP A 152 7.92 12.19 -15.44
CA ASP A 152 8.42 13.36 -16.16
C ASP A 152 8.89 14.51 -15.25
N GLY A 153 8.61 14.45 -13.95
CA GLY A 153 8.92 15.51 -12.99
C GLY A 153 9.64 15.03 -11.73
N PRO A 154 10.00 15.98 -10.84
CA PRO A 154 10.74 15.68 -9.62
C PRO A 154 9.89 14.99 -8.56
N THR A 155 10.55 14.52 -7.51
CA THR A 155 9.90 14.16 -6.25
C THR A 155 9.31 15.41 -5.58
N LEU A 156 8.09 15.31 -5.06
CA LEU A 156 7.41 16.39 -4.35
C LEU A 156 7.41 16.12 -2.84
N ASN A 157 7.20 17.15 -2.04
CA ASN A 157 7.03 17.04 -0.61
C ASN A 157 5.69 16.41 -0.22
N PHE A 158 5.61 15.91 1.01
CA PHE A 158 4.34 15.47 1.58
C PHE A 158 3.43 16.67 1.90
N ALA A 159 2.22 16.65 1.35
CA ALA A 159 1.15 17.54 1.77
C ALA A 159 0.48 17.04 3.06
N SER A 160 -0.53 17.78 3.54
CA SER A 160 -1.18 17.51 4.83
C SER A 160 -1.84 16.12 4.86
N THR A 161 -2.50 15.75 3.78
CA THR A 161 -3.20 14.47 3.65
C THR A 161 -2.22 13.29 3.61
N ASP A 162 -1.08 13.46 2.93
CA ASP A 162 -0.05 12.43 2.87
C ASP A 162 0.52 12.13 4.25
N GLN A 163 0.76 13.16 5.06
CA GLN A 163 1.28 13.01 6.42
C GLN A 163 0.28 12.26 7.32
N GLU A 164 -1.02 12.49 7.16
CA GLU A 164 -2.06 11.75 7.86
C GLU A 164 -2.04 10.26 7.48
N ILE A 165 -2.04 9.94 6.19
CA ILE A 165 -2.02 8.56 5.68
C ILE A 165 -0.73 7.85 6.13
N LEU A 166 0.43 8.52 6.03
CA LEU A 166 1.72 8.00 6.48
C LEU A 166 1.74 7.73 7.99
N LYS A 167 1.17 8.62 8.79
CA LYS A 167 1.08 8.44 10.24
C LYS A 167 0.21 7.23 10.57
N LEU A 168 -0.94 7.08 9.91
CA LEU A 168 -1.79 5.91 10.06
C LEU A 168 -1.05 4.62 9.66
N ALA A 169 -0.44 4.58 8.48
CA ALA A 169 0.28 3.41 8.00
C ALA A 169 1.45 3.01 8.92
N ASN A 170 2.23 3.97 9.41
CA ASN A 170 3.30 3.71 10.38
C ASN A 170 2.75 3.17 11.72
N ASN A 171 1.62 3.68 12.21
CA ASN A 171 1.00 3.18 13.43
C ASN A 171 0.50 1.74 13.27
N LEU A 172 -0.18 1.44 12.15
CA LEU A 172 -0.64 0.09 11.83
C LEU A 172 0.56 -0.87 11.68
N ALA A 173 1.64 -0.46 11.00
CA ALA A 173 2.82 -1.29 10.85
C ALA A 173 3.44 -1.67 12.22
N LYS A 174 3.58 -0.71 13.12
CA LYS A 174 4.11 -0.95 14.49
C LYS A 174 3.23 -1.90 15.30
N GLN A 175 1.92 -1.89 15.07
CA GLN A 175 0.98 -2.78 15.77
C GLN A 175 1.00 -4.22 15.23
N GLN A 176 1.32 -4.41 13.95
CA GLN A 176 1.16 -5.70 13.28
C GLN A 176 2.49 -6.43 12.98
N PHE A 177 3.61 -5.71 12.97
CA PHE A 177 4.91 -6.25 12.60
C PHE A 177 5.96 -5.95 13.65
N SER A 178 6.89 -6.87 13.85
CA SER A 178 8.04 -6.66 14.74
C SER A 178 9.10 -5.80 14.04
N HIS A 179 9.47 -4.68 14.65
CA HIS A 179 10.54 -3.78 14.17
C HIS A 179 10.40 -3.31 12.71
N PRO A 180 9.23 -2.83 12.25
CA PRO A 180 9.06 -2.36 10.88
C PRO A 180 9.90 -1.11 10.64
N ALA A 181 10.51 -1.00 9.46
CA ALA A 181 11.07 0.27 9.02
C ALA A 181 9.98 1.34 8.88
N VAL A 182 10.36 2.61 9.05
CA VAL A 182 9.44 3.73 8.93
C VAL A 182 9.08 3.94 7.46
N PHE A 183 7.78 4.04 7.18
CA PHE A 183 7.28 4.51 5.90
C PHE A 183 7.58 6.01 5.74
N ASN A 184 8.25 6.37 4.66
CA ASN A 184 8.72 7.74 4.38
C ASN A 184 8.77 8.09 2.89
N HIS A 185 8.20 7.23 2.03
CA HIS A 185 8.18 7.44 0.60
C HIS A 185 6.89 6.90 -0.02
N VAL A 186 6.32 7.61 -0.99
CA VAL A 186 5.06 7.25 -1.65
C VAL A 186 5.21 7.28 -3.16
N LEU A 187 4.62 6.30 -3.84
CA LEU A 187 4.25 6.36 -5.25
C LEU A 187 2.72 6.41 -5.33
N ALA A 188 2.18 7.59 -5.66
CA ALA A 188 0.75 7.77 -5.89
C ALA A 188 0.49 7.70 -7.40
N GLN A 189 -0.48 6.89 -7.82
CA GLN A 189 -0.80 6.69 -9.24
C GLN A 189 -2.31 6.67 -9.50
N VAL A 190 -2.77 7.52 -10.39
CA VAL A 190 -4.15 7.49 -10.92
C VAL A 190 -4.22 6.51 -12.09
N TYR A 191 -5.24 5.65 -12.09
CA TYR A 191 -5.47 4.61 -13.09
C TYR A 191 -6.64 5.03 -13.98
N GLU A 192 -6.34 5.60 -15.15
CA GLU A 192 -7.33 6.12 -16.08
C GLU A 192 -7.73 5.03 -17.09
N ASN A 193 -8.95 4.52 -16.96
CA ASN A 193 -9.52 3.64 -17.99
C ASN A 193 -10.06 4.49 -19.14
N THR A 194 -9.77 4.11 -20.39
CA THR A 194 -10.10 4.93 -21.56
C THR A 194 -10.69 4.11 -22.70
N THR A 195 -11.36 4.81 -23.60
CA THR A 195 -11.92 4.24 -24.82
C THR A 195 -11.30 4.93 -26.02
N VAL A 196 -10.64 4.17 -26.90
CA VAL A 196 -9.96 4.69 -28.09
C VAL A 196 -10.78 4.33 -29.33
N LYS A 197 -11.22 5.33 -30.09
CA LYS A 197 -11.84 5.14 -31.41
C LYS A 197 -10.76 4.96 -32.47
N SER A 198 -10.84 3.88 -33.23
CA SER A 198 -9.99 3.61 -34.39
C SER A 198 -10.89 3.26 -35.57
N GLY A 199 -11.19 4.24 -36.42
CA GLY A 199 -12.20 4.10 -37.48
C GLY A 199 -13.59 3.80 -36.90
N HIS A 200 -14.23 2.73 -37.37
CA HIS A 200 -15.54 2.27 -36.88
C HIS A 200 -15.45 1.38 -35.63
N THR A 201 -14.24 1.03 -35.17
CA THR A 201 -14.05 0.19 -33.98
C THR A 201 -13.74 1.03 -32.75
N VAL A 202 -14.46 0.74 -31.67
CA VAL A 202 -14.26 1.31 -30.34
C VAL A 202 -13.49 0.30 -29.51
N LYS A 203 -12.24 0.61 -29.14
CA LYS A 203 -11.40 -0.27 -28.34
C LYS A 203 -11.24 0.29 -26.93
N GLU A 204 -11.75 -0.44 -25.95
CA GLU A 204 -11.52 -0.14 -24.55
C GLU A 204 -10.08 -0.49 -24.14
N ARG A 205 -9.48 0.36 -23.31
CA ARG A 205 -8.18 0.12 -22.70
C ARG A 205 -8.27 0.41 -21.20
N LYS A 206 -7.92 -0.60 -20.41
CA LYS A 206 -7.95 -0.55 -18.95
C LYS A 206 -6.54 -0.44 -18.40
N ALA A 207 -6.36 0.44 -17.41
CA ALA A 207 -5.09 0.56 -16.74
C ALA A 207 -4.78 -0.74 -15.96
N ARG A 208 -3.57 -1.27 -16.15
CA ARG A 208 -3.11 -2.50 -15.51
C ARG A 208 -1.61 -2.42 -15.25
N ILE A 209 -1.13 -3.21 -14.30
CA ILE A 209 0.30 -3.46 -14.10
C ILE A 209 0.49 -4.95 -14.22
N LYS A 210 1.44 -5.39 -15.04
CA LYS A 210 1.77 -6.81 -15.17
C LYS A 210 2.44 -7.33 -13.90
N SER A 211 2.49 -8.66 -13.79
CA SER A 211 3.22 -9.36 -12.71
C SER A 211 4.65 -8.82 -12.57
N HIS A 212 4.98 -8.41 -11.35
CA HIS A 212 6.31 -7.93 -10.94
C HIS A 212 6.48 -8.04 -9.42
N ALA A 213 7.72 -7.94 -8.96
CA ALA A 213 8.08 -7.60 -7.59
C ALA A 213 8.56 -6.14 -7.55
N ASP A 214 8.21 -5.44 -6.47
CA ASP A 214 8.64 -4.07 -6.23
C ASP A 214 10.14 -3.99 -6.00
N LYS A 215 10.76 -2.92 -6.46
CA LYS A 215 12.22 -2.74 -6.41
C LYS A 215 12.65 -2.40 -4.99
N THR A 216 13.51 -3.23 -4.42
CA THR A 216 13.93 -3.15 -3.01
C THR A 216 15.28 -2.46 -2.79
N LYS A 217 15.93 -2.00 -3.87
CA LYS A 217 17.27 -1.42 -3.88
C LYS A 217 17.53 -0.35 -2.81
N ASP A 218 16.58 0.57 -2.65
CA ASP A 218 16.71 1.73 -1.76
C ASP A 218 15.92 1.52 -0.45
N MET A 219 15.50 0.29 -0.16
CA MET A 219 14.70 -0.05 1.00
C MET A 219 15.57 -0.75 2.06
N PRO A 220 15.36 -0.44 3.36
CA PRO A 220 16.05 -1.15 4.43
C PRO A 220 15.59 -2.62 4.50
N ARG A 221 16.41 -3.48 5.11
CA ARG A 221 16.15 -4.93 5.18
C ARG A 221 14.85 -5.31 5.90
N ASN A 222 14.45 -4.52 6.89
CA ASN A 222 13.18 -4.62 7.61
C ASN A 222 12.08 -3.74 6.99
N GLY A 223 12.23 -3.40 5.70
CA GLY A 223 11.27 -2.62 4.93
C GLY A 223 9.91 -3.29 4.82
N MET A 224 8.91 -2.44 4.55
CA MET A 224 7.53 -2.82 4.35
C MET A 224 6.99 -2.13 3.10
N ILE A 225 5.90 -2.66 2.54
CA ILE A 225 5.14 -2.03 1.46
C ILE A 225 3.67 -1.99 1.88
N ALA A 226 3.05 -0.82 1.80
CA ALA A 226 1.62 -0.64 2.05
C ALA A 226 0.91 -0.16 0.78
N PHE A 227 -0.03 -0.96 0.29
CA PHE A 227 -0.91 -0.61 -0.81
C PHE A 227 -2.18 0.03 -0.25
N CYS A 228 -2.23 1.36 -0.27
CA CYS A 228 -3.44 2.10 0.06
C CYS A 228 -4.30 2.24 -1.19
N THR A 229 -5.59 1.90 -1.09
CA THR A 229 -6.52 2.00 -2.21
C THR A 229 -7.56 3.06 -1.94
N ILE A 230 -7.62 4.03 -2.85
CA ILE A 230 -8.56 5.14 -2.84
C ILE A 230 -9.27 5.15 -4.20
N TYR A 231 -10.59 5.32 -4.21
CA TYR A 231 -11.37 5.49 -5.45
C TYR A 231 -11.94 6.91 -5.49
N SER A 232 -12.17 7.41 -6.69
CA SER A 232 -13.04 8.56 -6.87
C SER A 232 -14.47 8.23 -6.41
N SER A 233 -15.26 9.28 -6.19
CA SER A 233 -16.64 9.16 -5.71
C SER A 233 -17.58 8.39 -6.66
N ASP A 234 -17.20 8.20 -7.92
CA ASP A 234 -17.94 7.41 -8.91
C ASP A 234 -18.15 5.94 -8.50
N VAL A 235 -17.28 5.37 -7.64
CA VAL A 235 -17.48 4.03 -7.07
C VAL A 235 -18.83 3.90 -6.35
N TYR A 236 -19.30 4.99 -5.72
CA TYR A 236 -20.52 5.00 -4.93
C TYR A 236 -21.80 5.06 -5.78
N ASN A 237 -21.68 5.24 -7.10
CA ASN A 237 -22.79 5.09 -8.04
C ASN A 237 -23.21 3.63 -8.24
N HIS A 238 -22.40 2.68 -7.78
CA HIS A 238 -22.66 1.26 -7.85
C HIS A 238 -23.32 0.72 -6.59
N LYS A 239 -24.04 -0.40 -6.70
CA LYS A 239 -24.73 -1.00 -5.56
C LYS A 239 -23.71 -1.71 -4.65
N ARG A 240 -23.82 -1.54 -3.34
CA ARG A 240 -23.06 -2.37 -2.40
C ARG A 240 -23.43 -3.85 -2.56
N SER A 241 -22.44 -4.72 -2.42
CA SER A 241 -22.67 -6.17 -2.41
C SER A 241 -23.52 -6.58 -1.20
N LEU A 242 -24.36 -7.60 -1.39
CA LEU A 242 -25.21 -8.15 -0.31
C LEU A 242 -24.44 -9.08 0.63
N THR A 243 -23.29 -9.60 0.19
CA THR A 243 -22.50 -10.61 0.92
C THR A 243 -21.14 -10.09 1.35
N ASP A 244 -20.68 -8.96 0.81
CA ASP A 244 -19.42 -8.32 1.15
C ASP A 244 -19.65 -6.80 1.35
N PRO A 245 -19.65 -6.29 2.59
CA PRO A 245 -20.04 -4.92 2.86
C PRO A 245 -19.05 -3.86 2.32
N PHE A 246 -17.85 -4.27 1.92
CA PHE A 246 -16.80 -3.41 1.37
C PHE A 246 -16.79 -3.39 -0.17
N ASP A 247 -17.50 -4.33 -0.81
CA ASP A 247 -17.56 -4.46 -2.26
C ASP A 247 -18.69 -3.62 -2.88
N TYR A 248 -18.42 -3.13 -4.09
CA TYR A 248 -19.36 -2.39 -4.94
C TYR A 248 -19.51 -3.15 -6.25
N GLN A 249 -20.75 -3.30 -6.72
CA GLN A 249 -21.08 -4.21 -7.80
C GLN A 249 -21.95 -3.57 -8.88
N TYR A 250 -21.68 -3.96 -10.12
CA TYR A 250 -22.55 -3.77 -11.27
C TYR A 250 -23.01 -5.13 -11.77
N LYS A 251 -24.34 -5.35 -11.82
CA LYS A 251 -24.93 -6.64 -12.24
C LYS A 251 -24.32 -7.85 -11.51
N LYS A 252 -24.10 -7.74 -10.20
CA LYS A 252 -23.48 -8.75 -9.31
C LYS A 252 -22.00 -9.05 -9.59
N ILE A 253 -21.33 -8.23 -10.39
CA ILE A 253 -19.89 -8.31 -10.64
C ILE A 253 -19.23 -7.13 -9.92
N SER A 254 -18.19 -7.39 -9.13
CA SER A 254 -17.42 -6.32 -8.49
C SER A 254 -16.84 -5.35 -9.51
N VAL A 255 -17.01 -4.05 -9.25
CA VAL A 255 -16.41 -2.96 -10.01
C VAL A 255 -14.98 -2.66 -9.54
N LEU A 256 -14.52 -3.32 -8.48
CA LEU A 256 -13.26 -3.02 -7.83
C LEU A 256 -12.09 -3.77 -8.49
N THR A 257 -10.96 -3.08 -8.55
CA THR A 257 -9.70 -3.64 -9.04
C THR A 257 -9.17 -4.70 -8.08
N ARG A 258 -8.49 -5.71 -8.60
CA ARG A 258 -7.87 -6.78 -7.83
C ARG A 258 -6.34 -6.65 -7.85
N LEU A 259 -5.71 -7.00 -6.73
CA LEU A 259 -4.27 -7.24 -6.64
C LEU A 259 -4.06 -8.74 -6.52
N ARG A 260 -3.49 -9.35 -7.57
CA ARG A 260 -3.24 -10.79 -7.63
C ARG A 260 -1.79 -11.08 -7.30
N PHE A 261 -1.55 -11.99 -6.37
CA PHE A 261 -0.24 -12.46 -5.96
C PHE A 261 0.03 -13.86 -6.50
N ARG A 262 1.22 -14.08 -7.04
CA ARG A 262 1.69 -15.37 -7.54
C ARG A 262 3.04 -15.71 -6.94
N LEU A 263 3.12 -16.87 -6.30
CA LEU A 263 4.37 -17.37 -5.75
C LEU A 263 5.34 -17.64 -6.91
N LYS A 264 6.59 -17.22 -6.75
CA LYS A 264 7.62 -17.46 -7.76
C LYS A 264 7.93 -18.96 -7.88
N GLU A 265 8.24 -19.41 -9.08
CA GLU A 265 8.54 -20.82 -9.37
C GLU A 265 9.75 -21.35 -8.60
N SER A 266 10.70 -20.46 -8.28
CA SER A 266 11.90 -20.75 -7.49
C SER A 266 11.59 -21.16 -6.04
N VAL A 267 10.46 -20.70 -5.47
CA VAL A 267 10.12 -20.96 -4.07
C VAL A 267 9.74 -22.42 -3.87
N GLN A 268 10.53 -23.09 -3.04
CA GLN A 268 10.30 -24.47 -2.60
C GLN A 268 9.45 -24.50 -1.31
N GLY A 269 8.55 -25.48 -1.20
CA GLY A 269 7.69 -25.66 -0.01
C GLY A 269 6.19 -25.48 -0.31
N GLU A 270 5.35 -26.19 0.45
CA GLU A 270 3.89 -26.28 0.24
C GLU A 270 3.07 -25.42 1.20
N THR A 271 3.70 -24.72 2.15
CA THR A 271 3.00 -23.97 3.20
C THR A 271 2.42 -22.63 2.72
N LEU A 272 2.87 -22.14 1.56
CA LEU A 272 2.47 -20.86 0.98
C LEU A 272 1.48 -21.07 -0.16
N ALA A 273 0.43 -20.25 -0.20
CA ALA A 273 -0.53 -20.29 -1.28
C ALA A 273 0.15 -19.97 -2.62
N ARG A 274 -0.03 -20.82 -3.64
CA ARG A 274 0.59 -20.64 -4.97
C ARG A 274 0.09 -19.38 -5.68
N GLU A 275 -1.19 -19.08 -5.53
CA GLU A 275 -1.82 -17.85 -6.03
C GLU A 275 -2.93 -17.44 -5.06
N PHE A 276 -3.07 -16.14 -4.83
CA PHE A 276 -4.24 -15.58 -4.16
C PHE A 276 -4.54 -14.18 -4.69
N THR A 277 -5.73 -13.67 -4.42
CA THR A 277 -6.17 -12.37 -4.93
C THR A 277 -6.86 -11.58 -3.83
N VAL A 278 -6.46 -10.31 -3.70
CA VAL A 278 -7.08 -9.35 -2.79
C VAL A 278 -7.91 -8.39 -3.61
N LEU A 279 -9.20 -8.25 -3.27
CA LEU A 279 -10.05 -7.21 -3.83
C LEU A 279 -9.69 -5.88 -3.16
N LEU A 280 -9.34 -4.87 -3.96
CA LEU A 280 -8.88 -3.59 -3.44
C LEU A 280 -10.09 -2.72 -3.11
N TYR A 281 -10.49 -2.71 -1.84
CA TYR A 281 -11.65 -1.97 -1.34
C TYR A 281 -11.36 -0.47 -1.27
N PRO A 282 -12.38 0.39 -1.39
CA PRO A 282 -12.23 1.81 -1.05
C PRO A 282 -11.70 1.98 0.37
N ASN A 283 -10.79 2.94 0.56
CA ASN A 283 -10.28 3.34 1.87
C ASN A 283 -9.52 2.23 2.62
N SER A 284 -8.95 1.28 1.88
CA SER A 284 -8.28 0.09 2.42
C SER A 284 -6.76 0.21 2.39
N ILE A 285 -6.09 -0.54 3.27
CA ILE A 285 -4.62 -0.65 3.32
C ILE A 285 -4.23 -2.12 3.41
N LEU A 286 -3.49 -2.62 2.43
CA LEU A 286 -2.85 -3.94 2.44
C LEU A 286 -1.35 -3.77 2.72
N MET A 287 -0.83 -4.42 3.76
CA MET A 287 0.58 -4.36 4.11
C MET A 287 1.27 -5.70 3.85
N ILE A 288 2.43 -5.64 3.22
CA ILE A 288 3.30 -6.79 3.00
C ILE A 288 4.73 -6.51 3.51
N PRO A 289 5.39 -7.48 4.14
CA PRO A 289 6.83 -7.41 4.38
C PRO A 289 7.62 -7.63 3.09
N LEU A 290 8.89 -7.21 3.09
CA LEU A 290 9.80 -7.51 1.98
C LEU A 290 10.00 -9.01 1.73
N SER A 291 9.80 -9.86 2.74
CA SER A 291 9.79 -11.32 2.55
C SER A 291 8.68 -11.74 1.58
N THR A 292 7.48 -11.17 1.68
CA THR A 292 6.39 -11.43 0.73
C THR A 292 6.74 -10.92 -0.66
N ASN A 293 7.28 -9.69 -0.79
CA ASN A 293 7.71 -9.15 -2.08
C ASN A 293 8.85 -9.97 -2.72
N ARG A 294 9.71 -10.61 -1.91
CA ARG A 294 10.75 -11.54 -2.36
C ARG A 294 10.17 -12.85 -2.85
N LEU A 295 9.12 -13.38 -2.22
CA LEU A 295 8.57 -14.70 -2.56
C LEU A 295 7.49 -14.65 -3.65
N TYR A 296 6.78 -13.53 -3.75
CA TYR A 296 5.66 -13.35 -4.66
C TYR A 296 5.94 -12.26 -5.69
N THR A 297 5.35 -12.43 -6.87
CA THR A 297 5.05 -11.31 -7.76
C THR A 297 3.60 -10.88 -7.55
N HIS A 298 3.27 -9.65 -7.91
CA HIS A 298 1.91 -9.14 -7.88
C HIS A 298 1.55 -8.35 -9.14
N GLU A 299 0.25 -8.28 -9.44
CA GLU A 299 -0.27 -7.55 -10.59
C GLU A 299 -1.62 -6.87 -10.31
N ILE A 300 -1.85 -5.76 -11.01
CA ILE A 300 -3.10 -5.00 -10.95
C ILE A 300 -4.03 -5.49 -12.05
N VAL A 301 -5.15 -6.10 -11.64
CA VAL A 301 -6.12 -6.73 -12.52
C VAL A 301 -7.44 -5.94 -12.49
N PRO A 302 -7.77 -5.19 -13.55
CA PRO A 302 -9.04 -4.48 -13.61
C PRO A 302 -10.22 -5.46 -13.75
N PRO A 303 -11.44 -5.06 -13.36
CA PRO A 303 -12.64 -5.88 -13.55
C PRO A 303 -12.91 -6.24 -15.02
N THR A 304 -13.61 -7.36 -15.20
CA THR A 304 -14.20 -7.78 -16.48
C THR A 304 -15.52 -7.06 -16.74
N LEU A 305 -15.48 -5.73 -16.73
CA LEU A 305 -16.61 -4.83 -17.01
C LEU A 305 -16.25 -3.82 -18.09
N ASP A 306 -17.21 -3.22 -18.78
CA ASP A 306 -16.95 -2.10 -19.68
C ASP A 306 -16.32 -0.93 -18.92
N VAL A 307 -15.47 -0.15 -19.58
CA VAL A 307 -14.71 0.96 -18.95
C VAL A 307 -15.62 1.94 -18.21
N ALA A 308 -16.83 2.19 -18.74
CA ALA A 308 -17.82 3.06 -18.13
C ALA A 308 -18.33 2.59 -16.75
N ASN A 309 -18.09 1.33 -16.37
CA ASN A 309 -18.50 0.74 -15.10
C ASN A 309 -17.30 0.43 -14.19
N ILE A 310 -16.10 0.90 -14.53
CA ILE A 310 -14.91 0.73 -13.69
C ILE A 310 -14.53 2.10 -13.12
N PRO A 311 -14.71 2.31 -11.80
CA PRO A 311 -14.41 3.59 -11.17
C PRO A 311 -12.93 3.94 -11.26
N THR A 312 -12.63 5.23 -11.26
CA THR A 312 -11.23 5.69 -11.27
C THR A 312 -10.59 5.40 -9.92
N ARG A 313 -9.36 4.86 -9.95
CA ARG A 313 -8.64 4.44 -8.75
C ARG A 313 -7.34 5.21 -8.62
N LEU A 314 -7.07 5.68 -7.41
CA LEU A 314 -5.77 6.14 -6.95
C LEU A 314 -5.11 4.99 -6.17
N GLY A 315 -4.08 4.39 -6.76
CA GLY A 315 -3.18 3.48 -6.05
C GLY A 315 -2.12 4.30 -5.32
N TYR A 316 -2.13 4.27 -3.99
CA TYR A 316 -1.23 5.04 -3.16
C TYR A 316 -0.29 4.06 -2.43
N VAL A 317 0.88 3.81 -3.02
CA VAL A 317 1.83 2.79 -2.56
C VAL A 317 2.89 3.44 -1.67
N ILE A 318 2.88 3.08 -0.40
CA ILE A 318 3.80 3.60 0.61
C ILE A 318 4.91 2.59 0.83
N ARG A 319 6.16 3.07 0.88
CA ARG A 319 7.37 2.27 1.06
C ARG A 319 8.33 2.96 2.03
N CYS A 320 9.33 2.20 2.43
CA CYS A 320 10.43 2.67 3.27
C CYS A 320 11.65 2.90 2.38
N SER A 321 12.27 4.07 2.46
CA SER A 321 13.56 4.36 1.84
C SER A 321 14.60 4.68 2.91
N ASP A 322 15.78 4.07 2.79
CA ASP A 322 16.98 4.43 3.57
C ASP A 322 18.02 5.21 2.76
N THR A 323 17.71 5.50 1.49
CA THR A 323 18.59 6.23 0.59
C THR A 323 18.34 7.73 0.71
N GLU A 324 19.08 8.39 1.60
CA GLU A 324 19.08 9.85 1.69
C GLU A 324 19.79 10.46 0.47
N ALA A 325 19.22 11.55 -0.06
CA ALA A 325 19.75 12.28 -1.19
C ALA A 325 19.75 13.79 -0.94
N VAL A 326 20.71 14.46 -1.58
CA VAL A 326 20.89 15.91 -1.54
C VAL A 326 20.90 16.43 -2.97
N PHE A 327 20.07 17.42 -3.27
CA PHE A 327 20.16 18.21 -4.49
C PHE A 327 20.88 19.52 -4.19
N ARG A 328 21.97 19.81 -4.91
CA ARG A 328 22.68 21.10 -4.87
C ARG A 328 23.37 21.35 -6.20
N ASP A 329 23.54 22.62 -6.58
CA ASP A 329 24.27 23.02 -7.79
C ASP A 329 23.83 22.30 -9.08
N GLY A 330 22.53 22.03 -9.22
CA GLY A 330 21.96 21.37 -10.39
C GLY A 330 22.15 19.85 -10.44
N LYS A 331 22.68 19.24 -9.37
CA LYS A 331 23.05 17.83 -9.30
C LYS A 331 22.42 17.15 -8.09
N THR A 332 22.21 15.84 -8.21
CA THR A 332 21.73 14.99 -7.12
C THR A 332 22.87 14.11 -6.62
N PHE A 333 23.01 14.02 -5.30
CA PHE A 333 24.00 13.21 -4.60
C PHE A 333 23.29 12.21 -3.69
N ILE A 334 23.77 10.98 -3.63
CA ILE A 334 23.31 9.96 -2.69
C ILE A 334 24.25 9.96 -1.49
N MET A 335 23.68 9.97 -0.28
CA MET A 335 24.43 9.81 0.96
C MET A 335 24.69 8.32 1.22
N ARG A 336 25.95 7.92 1.37
CA ARG A 336 26.36 6.56 1.72
C ARG A 336 27.42 6.59 2.80
N GLU A 337 27.13 6.04 3.97
CA GLU A 337 28.09 5.96 5.08
C GLU A 337 28.75 7.32 5.40
N GLY A 338 27.99 8.41 5.27
CA GLY A 338 28.47 9.78 5.50
C GLY A 338 29.20 10.43 4.31
N VAL A 339 29.38 9.71 3.21
CA VAL A 339 30.00 10.21 1.97
C VAL A 339 28.91 10.54 0.93
N GLU A 340 29.08 11.67 0.27
CA GLU A 340 28.24 12.09 -0.85
C GLU A 340 28.76 11.53 -2.17
N VAL A 341 27.88 10.86 -2.91
CA VAL A 341 28.21 10.29 -4.21
C VAL A 341 27.30 10.90 -5.28
N GLU A 342 27.87 11.62 -6.24
CA GLU A 342 27.11 12.23 -7.33
C GLU A 342 26.40 11.16 -8.17
N MET A 343 25.13 11.41 -8.49
CA MET A 343 24.39 10.59 -9.43
C MET A 343 24.76 10.91 -10.87
N SER A 344 25.16 9.90 -11.63
CA SER A 344 25.46 10.02 -13.06
C SER A 344 24.39 9.34 -13.91
N LYS A 345 24.30 9.73 -15.19
CA LYS A 345 23.49 8.97 -16.16
C LYS A 345 24.14 7.61 -16.41
N PRO A 346 23.37 6.51 -16.47
CA PRO A 346 23.93 5.20 -16.69
C PRO A 346 24.42 5.00 -18.12
N SER A 347 25.46 4.20 -18.28
CA SER A 347 25.84 3.61 -19.57
C SER A 347 24.84 2.51 -20.00
N GLN A 348 24.97 2.02 -21.24
CA GLN A 348 24.14 0.88 -21.68
C GLN A 348 24.43 -0.40 -20.88
N ASP A 349 25.69 -0.62 -20.50
CA ASP A 349 26.08 -1.76 -19.68
C ASP A 349 25.49 -1.66 -18.27
N ASP A 350 25.50 -0.46 -17.68
CA ASP A 350 24.85 -0.20 -16.39
C ASP A 350 23.35 -0.54 -16.43
N ILE A 351 22.65 -0.11 -17.49
CA ILE A 351 21.24 -0.41 -17.70
C ILE A 351 21.03 -1.92 -17.83
N ALA A 352 21.87 -2.61 -18.60
CA ALA A 352 21.78 -4.06 -18.81
C ALA A 352 21.99 -4.82 -17.49
N CYS A 353 23.02 -4.47 -16.72
CA CYS A 353 23.30 -5.05 -15.41
C CYS A 353 22.14 -4.83 -14.43
N LEU A 354 21.58 -3.62 -14.37
CA LEU A 354 20.44 -3.32 -13.51
C LEU A 354 19.18 -4.08 -13.94
N LYS A 355 18.90 -4.18 -15.24
CA LYS A 355 17.77 -4.95 -15.78
C LYS A 355 17.92 -6.45 -15.47
N ALA A 356 19.14 -6.99 -15.45
CA ALA A 356 19.40 -8.37 -15.04
C ALA A 356 19.08 -8.60 -13.54
N LEU A 357 19.41 -7.64 -12.67
CA LEU A 357 18.99 -7.68 -11.26
C LEU A 357 17.47 -7.61 -11.12
N TYR A 358 16.81 -6.73 -11.87
CA TYR A 358 15.34 -6.66 -11.86
C TYR A 358 14.67 -7.92 -12.34
N PHE A 359 15.25 -8.62 -13.33
CA PHE A 359 14.76 -9.91 -13.78
C PHE A 359 14.87 -10.96 -12.69
N ARG A 360 16.05 -11.08 -12.05
CA ARG A 360 16.23 -11.99 -10.90
C ARG A 360 15.26 -11.68 -9.78
N GLU A 361 15.07 -10.40 -9.45
CA GLU A 361 14.13 -9.99 -8.39
C GLU A 361 12.68 -10.38 -8.71
N ASN A 362 12.33 -10.55 -9.99
CA ASN A 362 10.98 -10.96 -10.39
C ASN A 362 10.83 -12.49 -10.46
N THR A 363 11.91 -13.24 -10.67
CA THR A 363 11.84 -14.69 -10.96
C THR A 363 12.40 -15.58 -9.85
N THR A 364 13.35 -15.08 -9.06
CA THR A 364 13.99 -15.82 -7.98
C THR A 364 13.50 -15.34 -6.62
N ASP A 365 13.60 -16.21 -5.62
CA ASP A 365 13.36 -15.92 -4.20
C ASP A 365 14.63 -15.48 -3.48
N GLU A 366 15.70 -15.19 -4.21
CA GLU A 366 16.99 -14.78 -3.65
C GLU A 366 16.90 -13.42 -2.95
N LEU A 367 17.67 -13.26 -1.88
CA LEU A 367 17.89 -11.94 -1.29
C LEU A 367 18.92 -11.18 -2.13
N LEU A 368 18.46 -10.25 -2.96
CA LEU A 368 19.34 -9.48 -3.83
C LEU A 368 20.06 -8.36 -3.08
N SER A 369 21.28 -8.08 -3.50
CA SER A 369 22.07 -6.94 -3.03
C SER A 369 22.38 -6.02 -4.21
N TYR A 370 21.88 -4.79 -4.12
CA TYR A 370 22.11 -3.74 -5.10
C TYR A 370 23.34 -2.92 -4.69
N LYS A 371 24.53 -3.49 -4.85
CA LYS A 371 25.76 -2.76 -4.52
C LYS A 371 26.05 -1.71 -5.60
N ASP A 372 26.46 -0.52 -5.17
CA ASP A 372 27.16 0.47 -6.00
C ASP A 372 26.42 1.05 -7.22
N ILE A 373 25.09 1.07 -7.18
CA ILE A 373 24.29 1.77 -8.18
C ILE A 373 24.18 3.25 -7.80
N ASN A 374 24.87 4.12 -8.53
CA ASN A 374 24.85 5.58 -8.35
C ASN A 374 24.07 6.29 -9.45
N PHE A 375 23.11 5.61 -10.06
CA PHE A 375 22.27 6.16 -11.11
C PHE A 375 20.81 5.78 -10.88
N SER A 376 19.93 6.43 -11.63
CA SER A 376 18.53 6.09 -11.76
C SER A 376 18.11 5.99 -13.23
N LEU A 377 17.10 5.16 -13.49
CA LEU A 377 16.39 5.11 -14.77
C LEU A 377 15.23 6.11 -14.82
N ASN A 378 14.86 6.70 -13.69
CA ASN A 378 13.86 7.76 -13.62
C ASN A 378 14.56 9.12 -13.78
N ASN A 379 14.15 9.91 -14.76
CA ASN A 379 14.72 11.24 -14.98
C ASN A 379 14.38 12.21 -13.85
N GLY A 380 13.20 12.04 -13.22
CA GLY A 380 12.77 12.82 -12.08
C GLY A 380 13.73 12.77 -10.88
N ASP A 381 14.47 11.67 -10.71
CA ASP A 381 15.41 11.49 -9.60
C ASP A 381 16.65 12.38 -9.70
N TYR A 382 16.90 12.99 -10.87
CA TYR A 382 18.01 13.94 -11.07
C TYR A 382 17.55 15.39 -10.96
N MET A 383 16.25 15.64 -10.82
CA MET A 383 15.68 16.98 -10.77
C MET A 383 15.61 17.50 -9.34
N LYS A 384 15.59 18.83 -9.19
CA LYS A 384 15.41 19.46 -7.87
C LYS A 384 14.06 19.05 -7.28
N PRO A 385 14.01 18.42 -6.10
CA PRO A 385 12.74 18.11 -5.43
C PRO A 385 12.00 19.41 -5.05
N VAL A 386 10.67 19.34 -5.02
CA VAL A 386 9.81 20.49 -4.74
C VAL A 386 9.28 20.39 -3.31
N GLU A 387 9.45 21.47 -2.54
CA GLU A 387 9.01 21.59 -1.15
C GLU A 387 7.54 21.95 -1.00
#